data_AF-A0A5K1ESV4-F1
#
_entry.id   AF-A0A5K1ESV4-F1
#
_cell.length_a   1.000
_cell.length_b   1.000
_cell.length_c   1.000
_cell.angle_alpha   90.00
_cell.angle_beta   90.00
_cell.angle_gamma   90.00
#
_symmetry.space_group_name_H-M   'P 1'
#
loop_
_entity.id
_entity.type
_entity.pdbx_description
1 polymer ?
#
loop_
_entity_poly.entity_id
_entity_poly.type
_entity_poly.pdbx_seq_one_letter_code
_entity_poly.pdbx_strand_id
1 'polypeptide(L)' 'NEEKLRGALQFANACGAICTTQKGAIPALPDANTALKLIESHKSS' A
#
# COMPACT_ATOMS: atom_id res chain seq x y z
N ASN A 1 6.17 -7.90 -18.11
CA ASN A 1 6.51 -8.07 -16.68
C ASN A 1 6.59 -6.77 -15.91
N GLU A 2 7.15 -5.69 -16.48
CA GLU A 2 7.38 -4.43 -15.75
C GLU A 2 6.14 -3.84 -15.09
N GLU A 3 5.01 -3.74 -15.80
CA GLU A 3 3.77 -3.16 -15.26
C GLU A 3 3.27 -3.90 -14.01
N LYS A 4 3.29 -5.23 -14.03
CA LYS A 4 2.90 -6.07 -12.90
C LYS A 4 3.87 -5.90 -11.72
N LEU A 5 5.16 -5.80 -11.99
CA LEU A 5 6.18 -5.59 -10.96
C LEU A 5 6.02 -4.20 -10.32
N ARG A 6 5.75 -3.17 -11.14
CA ARG A 6 5.51 -1.81 -10.67
C ARG A 6 4.25 -1.73 -9.79
N GLY A 7 3.18 -2.43 -10.18
CA GLY A 7 1.98 -2.57 -9.36
C GLY A 7 2.24 -3.25 -8.02
N ALA A 8 3.02 -4.34 -8.01
CA ALA A 8 3.40 -5.03 -6.78
C ALA A 8 4.25 -4.16 -5.85
N LEU A 9 5.20 -3.40 -6.41
CA LEU A 9 6.02 -2.44 -5.64
C LEU A 9 5.17 -1.30 -5.05
N GLN A 10 4.23 -0.75 -5.82
CA GLN A 10 3.31 0.28 -5.33
C GLN A 10 2.44 -0.24 -4.18
N PHE A 11 1.94 -1.47 -4.30
CA PHE A 11 1.19 -2.14 -3.23
C PHE A 11 2.04 -2.33 -1.96
N ALA A 12 3.26 -2.86 -2.11
CA ALA A 12 4.17 -3.04 -0.98
C ALA A 12 4.50 -1.71 -0.27
N ASN A 13 4.76 -0.64 -1.04
CA ASN A 13 5.03 0.68 -0.49
C ASN A 13 3.82 1.27 0.23
N ALA A 14 2.60 1.10 -0.32
CA ALA A 14 1.36 1.54 0.33
C ALA A 14 1.15 0.82 1.67
N CYS A 15 1.33 -0.50 1.72
CA CYS A 15 1.28 -1.27 2.95
C CYS A 15 2.31 -0.78 3.98
N GLY A 16 3.56 -0.60 3.54
CA GLY A 16 4.64 -0.08 4.39
C GLY A 16 4.31 1.29 4.98
N ALA A 17 3.80 2.21 4.16
CA ALA A 17 3.39 3.54 4.61
C ALA A 17 2.30 3.45 5.69
N ILE A 18 1.25 2.67 5.46
CA ILE A 18 0.14 2.51 6.42
C ILE A 18 0.65 1.91 7.73
N CYS A 19 1.49 0.86 7.67
CA CYS A 19 2.03 0.20 8.85
C CYS A 19 2.81 1.15 9.78
N THR A 20 3.48 2.18 9.24
CA THR A 20 4.23 3.16 10.05
C THR A 20 3.35 4.11 10.86
N THR A 21 2.07 4.25 10.48
CA THR A 21 1.13 5.18 11.14
C THR A 21 0.33 4.55 12.27
N GLN A 22 0.42 3.23 12.45
CA GLN A 22 -0.35 2.48 13.43
C GLN A 22 0.55 1.67 14.36
N LYS A 23 0.09 1.42 15.60
CA LYS A 23 0.87 0.65 16.59
C LYS A 23 0.62 -0.85 16.46
N GLY A 24 1.70 -1.62 16.52
CA GLY A 24 1.69 -3.09 16.54
C GLY A 24 1.76 -3.71 15.15
N ALA A 25 2.59 -4.74 14.97
CA ALA A 25 2.90 -5.30 13.64
C ALA A 25 1.68 -5.93 12.95
N ILE A 26 1.02 -6.90 13.60
CA ILE A 26 -0.14 -7.61 13.04
C ILE A 26 -1.33 -6.64 12.86
N PRO A 27 -1.70 -5.81 13.85
CA PRO A 27 -2.84 -4.89 13.70
C PRO A 27 -2.61 -3.78 12.68
N ALA A 28 -1.36 -3.34 12.46
CA ALA A 28 -1.05 -2.27 11.52
C ALA A 28 -1.02 -2.73 10.05
N LEU A 29 -1.02 -4.05 9.80
CA LEU A 29 -1.04 -4.59 8.45
C LEU A 29 -2.41 -4.31 7.81
N PRO A 30 -2.48 -3.54 6.71
CA PRO A 30 -3.74 -3.23 6.07
C PRO A 30 -4.30 -4.42 5.28
N ASP A 31 -5.62 -4.41 5.10
CA ASP A 31 -6.25 -5.22 4.06
C ASP A 31 -5.94 -4.65 2.66
N ALA A 32 -6.14 -5.49 1.63
CA ALA A 32 -5.80 -5.13 0.26
C ALA A 32 -6.58 -3.90 -0.25
N ASN A 33 -7.84 -3.72 0.13
CA ASN A 33 -8.67 -2.60 -0.32
C ASN A 33 -8.15 -1.28 0.24
N THR A 34 -7.75 -1.26 1.51
CA THR A 34 -7.16 -0.08 2.15
C THR A 34 -5.85 0.34 1.47
N ALA A 35 -4.97 -0.61 1.17
CA ALA A 35 -3.73 -0.32 0.44
C ALA A 35 -4.00 0.18 -0.99
N LEU A 36 -4.96 -0.42 -1.70
CA LEU A 36 -5.34 0.01 -3.06
C LEU A 36 -5.94 1.42 -3.08
N LYS A 37 -6.81 1.76 -2.13
CA LYS A 37 -7.37 3.12 -1.98
C LYS A 37 -6.28 4.18 -1.81
N LEU A 38 -5.24 3.88 -1.04
CA LEU A 38 -4.12 4.80 -0.85
C LEU A 38 -3.38 5.04 -2.18
N ILE A 39 -3.17 4.00 -2.99
CA ILE A 39 -2.54 4.09 -4.30
C ILE A 39 -3.41 4.93 -5.25
N GLU A 40 -4.72 4.68 -5.30
CA GLU A 40 -5.66 5.45 -6.13
C GLU A 40 -5.67 6.94 -5.76
N SER A 41 -5.62 7.23 -4.46
CA SER A 41 -5.60 8.61 -3.94
C SER A 41 -4.36 9.40 -4.37
N HIS A 42 -3.25 8.71 -4.68
CA HIS A 42 -2.00 9.34 -5.12
C HIS A 42 -1.75 9.21 -6.64
N LYS A 43 -2.64 8.54 -7.38
CA LYS A 43 -2.51 8.34 -8.84
C LYS A 43 -3.00 9.54 -9.67
N SER A 44 -3.42 10.62 -9.01
CA SER A 44 -3.99 11.81 -9.62
C SER A 44 -3.06 13.01 -9.44
N SER A 45 -1.94 13.05 -10.17
CA SER A 45 -1.09 14.23 -10.42
C SER A 45 -0.29 14.01 -11.70
#